data_AF-A0A9P0YTU9-F1
#
_entry.id   AF-A0A9P0YTU9-F1
#
_cell.length_a   1.000
_cell.length_b   1.000
_cell.length_c   1.000
_cell.angle_alpha   90.00
_cell.angle_beta   90.00
_cell.angle_gamma   90.00
#
_symmetry.space_group_name_H-M   'P 1'
#
loop_
_entity.id
_entity.type
_entity.pdbx_description
1 polymer ?
#
loop_
_entity_poly.entity_id
_entity_poly.type
_entity_poly.pdbx_seq_one_letter_code
_entity_poly.pdbx_strand_id
1 'polypeptide(L)'
;MCPNGVSEEQIKLRAFPFSLKDTAKDWLFYLPSGSINTWAQMKKSFLDRYYPASISSSLKKQISNIEQADNETLYEYWERFKKLCASCPYYGYSEQDLILYFYDGLVDQDRRMVNAACGGGIVNKTPSQARDLISELAENSRHYNGRSSSRRVMAAESINILN
;
A
#
# COMPACT_ATOMS: atom_id res chain seq x y z
N MET A 1 19.04 -26.82 -11.61
CA MET A 1 19.31 -27.25 -12.99
C MET A 1 17.98 -27.43 -13.69
N CYS A 2 17.68 -26.66 -14.75
CA CYS A 2 16.51 -26.94 -15.59
C CYS A 2 16.83 -28.16 -16.46
N PRO A 3 15.96 -29.17 -16.55
CA PRO A 3 16.13 -30.25 -17.51
C PRO A 3 16.13 -29.68 -18.93
N ASN A 4 17.09 -30.09 -19.76
CA ASN A 4 17.19 -29.66 -21.15
C ASN A 4 15.86 -29.95 -21.88
N GLY A 5 15.24 -28.92 -22.47
CA GLY A 5 14.03 -29.03 -23.30
C GLY A 5 12.70 -28.67 -22.64
N VAL A 6 12.67 -28.24 -21.37
CA VAL A 6 11.43 -27.76 -20.71
C VAL A 6 11.42 -26.23 -20.67
N SER A 7 10.38 -25.61 -21.22
CA SER A 7 10.24 -24.14 -21.17
C SER A 7 9.87 -23.66 -19.78
N GLU A 8 10.23 -22.42 -19.44
CA GLU A 8 9.87 -21.80 -18.15
C GLU A 8 8.34 -21.81 -17.93
N GLU A 9 7.56 -21.63 -18.99
CA GLU A 9 6.10 -21.71 -18.93
C GLU A 9 5.61 -23.10 -18.54
N GLN A 10 6.21 -24.16 -19.08
CA GLN A 10 5.88 -25.54 -18.71
C GLN A 10 6.25 -25.86 -17.26
N ILE A 11 7.36 -25.30 -16.77
CA ILE A 11 7.75 -25.41 -15.35
C ILE A 11 6.68 -24.74 -14.49
N LYS A 12 6.29 -23.49 -14.81
CA LYS A 12 5.26 -22.74 -14.07
C LYS A 12 3.91 -23.47 -14.06
N LEU A 13 3.45 -23.99 -15.20
CA LEU A 13 2.21 -24.76 -15.30
C LEU A 13 2.22 -26.02 -14.43
N ARG A 14 3.34 -26.76 -14.41
CA ARG A 14 3.47 -27.97 -13.58
C ARG A 14 3.62 -27.66 -12.10
N ALA A 15 4.23 -26.53 -11.75
CA ALA A 15 4.43 -26.11 -10.37
C ALA A 15 3.17 -25.49 -9.74
N PHE A 16 2.31 -24.85 -10.55
CA PHE A 16 1.16 -24.09 -10.06
C PHE A 16 0.18 -24.88 -9.17
N PRO A 17 -0.19 -26.15 -9.45
CA PRO A 17 -1.06 -26.93 -8.57
C PRO A 17 -0.56 -27.05 -7.12
N PHE A 18 0.76 -26.97 -6.91
CA PHE A 18 1.37 -27.04 -5.57
C PHE A 18 1.28 -25.72 -4.80
N SER A 19 0.98 -24.61 -5.49
CA SER A 19 0.73 -23.30 -4.85
C SER A 19 -0.70 -23.12 -4.35
N LEU A 20 -1.63 -24.00 -4.75
CA LEU A 20 -3.05 -23.88 -4.45
C LEU A 20 -3.45 -24.71 -3.22
N LYS A 21 -4.48 -24.25 -2.51
CA LYS A 21 -5.09 -24.93 -1.38
C LYS A 21 -6.60 -25.07 -1.57
N ASP A 22 -7.18 -26.08 -0.94
CA ASP A 22 -8.63 -26.28 -0.78
C ASP A 22 -9.39 -26.07 -2.10
N THR A 23 -10.38 -25.19 -2.09
CA THR A 23 -11.28 -24.91 -3.22
C THR A 23 -10.57 -24.36 -4.46
N ALA A 24 -9.41 -23.73 -4.32
CA ALA A 24 -8.60 -23.28 -5.46
C ALA A 24 -7.92 -24.45 -6.17
N LYS A 25 -7.46 -25.43 -5.39
CA LYS A 25 -6.87 -26.65 -5.92
C LYS A 25 -7.94 -27.53 -6.59
N ASP A 26 -9.09 -27.69 -5.96
CA ASP A 26 -10.21 -28.47 -6.51
C ASP A 26 -10.70 -27.89 -7.85
N TRP A 27 -10.86 -26.57 -7.94
CA TRP A 27 -11.22 -25.89 -9.19
C TRP A 27 -10.26 -26.23 -10.33
N LEU A 28 -8.95 -26.21 -10.07
CA LEU A 28 -7.94 -26.50 -11.08
C LEU A 28 -8.08 -27.94 -11.61
N PHE A 29 -8.40 -28.90 -10.75
CA PHE A 29 -8.60 -30.31 -11.13
C PHE A 29 -9.93 -30.57 -11.85
N TYR A 30 -10.95 -29.73 -11.65
CA TYR A 30 -12.24 -29.83 -12.35
C TYR A 30 -12.28 -29.15 -13.71
N LEU A 31 -11.22 -28.45 -14.12
CA LEU A 31 -11.16 -27.87 -15.45
C LEU A 31 -11.16 -28.96 -16.52
N PRO A 32 -11.90 -28.78 -17.64
CA PRO A 32 -11.85 -29.71 -18.75
C PRO A 32 -10.42 -29.90 -19.28
N SER A 33 -10.06 -31.13 -19.62
CA SER A 33 -8.76 -31.43 -20.25
C SER A 33 -8.52 -30.56 -21.48
N GLY A 34 -7.33 -29.97 -21.60
CA GLY A 34 -6.97 -29.10 -22.72
C GLY A 34 -7.53 -27.67 -22.67
N SER A 35 -8.25 -27.30 -21.61
CA SER A 35 -8.78 -25.94 -21.43
C SER A 35 -7.70 -24.87 -21.18
N ILE A 36 -6.54 -25.24 -20.63
CA ILE A 36 -5.42 -24.34 -20.35
C ILE A 36 -4.13 -24.97 -20.87
N ASN A 37 -3.51 -24.34 -21.86
CA ASN A 37 -2.31 -24.86 -22.54
C ASN A 37 -1.09 -23.93 -22.38
N THR A 38 -1.27 -22.73 -21.84
CA THR A 38 -0.20 -21.74 -21.66
C THR A 38 -0.25 -21.13 -20.25
N TRP A 39 0.89 -20.65 -19.76
CA TRP A 39 0.95 -19.97 -18.46
C TRP A 39 0.07 -18.71 -18.43
N ALA A 40 -0.01 -17.98 -19.55
CA ALA A 40 -0.88 -16.81 -19.69
C ALA A 40 -2.37 -17.16 -19.50
N GLN A 41 -2.84 -18.24 -20.12
CA GLN A 41 -4.20 -18.75 -19.93
C GLN A 41 -4.45 -19.18 -18.48
N MET A 42 -3.49 -19.88 -17.85
CA MET A 42 -3.59 -20.28 -16.44
C MET A 42 -3.79 -19.08 -15.52
N LYS A 43 -2.92 -18.08 -15.66
CA LYS A 43 -2.97 -16.86 -14.87
C LYS A 43 -4.30 -16.12 -15.09
N LYS A 44 -4.73 -15.97 -16.35
CA LYS A 44 -5.99 -15.31 -16.68
C LYS A 44 -7.18 -16.01 -16.04
N SER A 45 -7.35 -17.32 -16.27
CA SER A 45 -8.47 -18.09 -15.74
C SER A 45 -8.51 -18.09 -14.21
N PHE A 46 -7.34 -18.18 -13.56
CA PHE A 46 -7.26 -18.11 -12.10
C PHE A 46 -7.70 -16.74 -11.57
N LEU A 47 -7.20 -15.65 -12.16
CA LEU A 47 -7.58 -14.29 -11.76
C LEU A 47 -9.05 -14.00 -12.05
N ASP A 48 -9.58 -14.40 -13.20
CA ASP A 48 -10.99 -14.20 -13.54
C ASP A 48 -11.91 -14.91 -12.53
N ARG A 49 -11.49 -16.08 -12.01
CA ARG A 49 -12.26 -16.86 -11.02
C ARG A 49 -12.13 -16.33 -9.58
N TYR A 50 -10.91 -16.07 -9.12
CA TYR A 50 -10.61 -15.78 -7.71
C TYR A 50 -10.37 -14.30 -7.43
N TYR A 51 -10.22 -13.50 -8.48
CA TYR A 51 -9.99 -12.07 -8.39
C TYR A 51 -10.89 -11.29 -9.37
N PRO A 52 -12.22 -11.46 -9.27
CA PRO A 52 -13.16 -10.82 -10.20
C PRO A 52 -13.03 -9.30 -10.18
N ALA A 53 -13.48 -8.67 -11.28
CA ALA A 53 -13.43 -7.23 -11.47
C ALA A 53 -14.09 -6.43 -10.32
N SER A 54 -15.08 -7.00 -9.62
CA SER A 54 -15.73 -6.39 -8.45
C SER A 54 -14.78 -6.29 -7.25
N ILE A 55 -13.97 -7.31 -6.96
CA ILE A 55 -12.94 -7.26 -5.91
C ILE A 55 -11.87 -6.23 -6.27
N SER A 56 -11.42 -6.23 -7.53
CA SER A 56 -10.48 -5.21 -8.04
C SER A 56 -11.06 -3.80 -7.89
N SER A 57 -12.32 -3.58 -8.24
CA SER A 57 -12.99 -2.27 -8.15
C SER A 57 -13.18 -1.82 -6.69
N SER A 58 -13.57 -2.73 -5.80
CA SER A 58 -13.71 -2.45 -4.37
C SER A 58 -12.37 -2.04 -3.76
N LEU A 59 -11.30 -2.78 -4.05
CA LEU A 59 -9.97 -2.45 -3.54
C LEU A 59 -9.42 -1.15 -4.11
N LYS A 60 -9.65 -0.89 -5.41
CA LYS A 60 -9.32 0.40 -6.03
C LYS A 60 -10.02 1.57 -5.34
N LYS A 61 -11.29 1.41 -4.99
CA LYS A 61 -12.08 2.42 -4.26
C LYS A 61 -11.60 2.59 -2.82
N GLN A 62 -11.19 1.51 -2.16
CA GLN A 62 -10.59 1.58 -0.83
C GLN A 62 -9.23 2.28 -0.84
N ILE A 63 -8.41 2.05 -1.87
CA ILE A 63 -7.12 2.74 -2.03
C ILE A 63 -7.34 4.23 -2.30
N SER A 64 -8.25 4.60 -3.22
CA SER A 64 -8.44 6.01 -3.60
C SER A 64 -9.13 6.85 -2.53
N ASN A 65 -9.91 6.23 -1.64
CA ASN A 65 -10.66 6.90 -0.57
C ASN A 65 -10.16 6.49 0.82
N ILE A 66 -8.89 6.11 0.93
CA ILE A 66 -8.32 5.71 2.21
C ILE A 66 -8.18 6.94 3.11
N GLU A 67 -8.77 6.92 4.29
CA GLU A 67 -8.67 8.01 5.26
C GLU A 67 -8.06 7.51 6.56
N GLN A 68 -7.21 8.31 7.17
CA GLN A 68 -6.63 8.06 8.49
C GLN A 68 -7.68 8.33 9.56
N ALA A 69 -7.86 7.38 10.49
CA ALA A 69 -8.79 7.58 11.61
C ALA A 69 -8.18 8.50 12.69
N ASP A 70 -9.02 9.21 13.45
CA ASP A 70 -8.57 10.16 14.49
C ASP A 70 -7.68 9.53 15.57
N ASN A 71 -7.85 8.24 15.84
CA ASN A 71 -7.09 7.47 16.82
C ASN A 71 -6.03 6.56 16.19
N GLU A 72 -5.79 6.67 14.89
CA GLU A 72 -4.81 5.88 14.15
C GLU A 72 -3.51 6.68 13.99
N THR A 73 -2.40 6.10 14.42
CA THR A 73 -1.08 6.71 14.21
C THR A 73 -0.71 6.74 12.73
N LEU A 74 0.16 7.66 12.32
CA LEU A 74 0.71 7.67 10.97
C LEU A 74 1.35 6.33 10.59
N TYR A 75 1.97 5.64 11.56
CA TYR A 75 2.51 4.30 11.38
C TYR A 75 1.44 3.28 10.99
N GLU A 76 0.38 3.17 11.77
CA GLU A 76 -0.71 2.23 11.52
C GLU A 76 -1.40 2.52 10.19
N TYR A 77 -1.62 3.80 9.90
CA TYR A 77 -2.18 4.25 8.63
C TYR A 77 -1.29 3.88 7.44
N TRP A 78 0.02 4.08 7.54
CA TRP A 78 0.99 3.72 6.50
C TRP A 78 1.04 2.19 6.27
N GLU A 79 1.06 1.39 7.33
CA GLU A 79 1.00 -0.07 7.23
C GLU A 79 -0.30 -0.54 6.56
N ARG A 80 -1.43 0.04 6.95
CA ARG A 80 -2.74 -0.27 6.35
C ARG A 80 -2.77 0.08 4.87
N PHE A 81 -2.25 1.24 4.48
CA PHE A 81 -2.13 1.65 3.08
C PHE A 81 -1.28 0.68 2.26
N LYS A 82 -0.09 0.31 2.76
CA LYS A 82 0.79 -0.67 2.09
C LYS A 82 0.10 -2.02 1.91
N LYS A 83 -0.61 -2.50 2.93
CA LYS A 83 -1.37 -3.75 2.88
C LYS A 83 -2.49 -3.71 1.85
N LEU A 84 -3.21 -2.58 1.74
CA LEU A 84 -4.24 -2.39 0.72
C LEU A 84 -3.65 -2.41 -0.69
N CYS A 85 -2.53 -1.71 -0.91
CA CYS A 85 -1.83 -1.73 -2.20
C CYS A 85 -1.36 -3.13 -2.59
N ALA A 86 -0.76 -3.87 -1.64
CA ALA A 86 -0.28 -5.24 -1.88
C ALA A 86 -1.42 -6.23 -2.15
N SER A 87 -2.62 -5.95 -1.65
CA SER A 87 -3.81 -6.78 -1.87
C SER A 87 -4.41 -6.61 -3.26
N CYS A 88 -3.98 -5.58 -4.02
CA CYS A 88 -4.46 -5.30 -5.37
C CYS A 88 -3.36 -5.50 -6.43
N PRO A 89 -3.23 -6.69 -7.04
CA PRO A 89 -2.19 -6.93 -8.04
C PRO A 89 -2.35 -6.07 -9.31
N TYR A 90 -3.55 -5.52 -9.54
CA TYR A 90 -3.88 -4.66 -10.68
C TYR A 90 -4.73 -3.46 -10.24
N TYR A 91 -4.14 -2.52 -9.48
CA TYR A 91 -4.84 -1.29 -9.10
C TYR A 91 -4.88 -0.25 -10.25
N GLY A 92 -3.89 -0.22 -11.14
CA GLY A 92 -3.89 0.64 -12.34
C GLY A 92 -3.69 2.13 -12.06
N TYR A 93 -3.19 2.46 -10.87
CA TYR A 93 -2.81 3.80 -10.44
C TYR A 93 -1.32 4.00 -10.65
N SER A 94 -0.91 5.23 -10.95
CA SER A 94 0.51 5.57 -10.95
C SER A 94 1.04 5.64 -9.52
N GLU A 95 2.37 5.52 -9.37
CA GLU A 95 3.02 5.71 -8.08
C GLU A 95 2.74 7.10 -7.48
N GLN A 96 2.55 8.11 -8.33
CA GLN A 96 2.18 9.45 -7.91
C GLN A 96 0.75 9.48 -7.34
N ASP A 97 -0.22 8.85 -8.01
CA ASP A 97 -1.61 8.80 -7.54
C ASP A 97 -1.70 8.12 -6.18
N LEU A 98 -0.92 7.04 -5.96
CA LEU A 98 -0.87 6.36 -4.66
C LEU A 98 -0.38 7.29 -3.54
N ILE A 99 0.65 8.10 -3.81
CA ILE A 99 1.13 9.09 -2.84
C ILE A 99 0.07 10.15 -2.55
N LEU A 100 -0.64 10.62 -3.57
CA LEU A 100 -1.70 11.62 -3.42
C LEU A 100 -2.88 11.07 -2.61
N TYR A 101 -3.38 9.87 -2.92
CA TYR A 101 -4.46 9.25 -2.15
C TYR A 101 -4.10 9.06 -0.68
N PHE A 102 -2.87 8.63 -0.40
CA PHE A 102 -2.38 8.53 0.98
C PHE A 102 -2.34 9.91 1.66
N TYR A 103 -1.78 10.92 0.99
CA TYR A 103 -1.65 12.26 1.56
C TYR A 103 -3.00 12.96 1.79
N ASP A 104 -3.93 12.81 0.86
CA ASP A 104 -5.27 13.39 0.95
C ASP A 104 -6.07 12.78 2.10
N GLY A 105 -5.84 11.51 2.42
CA GLY A 105 -6.45 10.82 3.54
C GLY A 105 -5.87 11.13 4.92
N LEU A 106 -4.74 11.84 5.02
CA LEU A 106 -4.13 12.17 6.31
C LEU A 106 -4.99 13.11 7.15
N VAL A 107 -4.97 12.93 8.46
CA VAL A 107 -5.51 13.94 9.40
C VAL A 107 -4.62 15.19 9.39
N ASP A 108 -5.19 16.34 9.73
CA ASP A 108 -4.51 17.64 9.63
C ASP A 108 -3.18 17.72 10.38
N GLN A 109 -3.05 17.03 11.52
CA GLN A 109 -1.81 17.00 12.28
C GLN A 109 -0.68 16.33 11.49
N ASP A 110 -0.93 15.13 10.97
CA ASP A 110 0.09 14.37 10.25
C ASP A 110 0.34 14.95 8.86
N ARG A 111 -0.68 15.52 8.22
CA ARG A 111 -0.52 16.30 6.98
C ARG A 111 0.44 17.48 7.17
N ARG A 112 0.32 18.23 8.28
CA ARG A 112 1.25 19.32 8.62
C ARG A 112 2.67 18.81 8.84
N MET A 113 2.83 17.68 9.53
CA MET A 113 4.14 17.06 9.76
C MET A 113 4.80 16.63 8.45
N VAL A 114 4.05 15.99 7.55
CA VAL A 114 4.51 15.59 6.21
C VAL A 114 4.94 16.79 5.39
N ASN A 115 4.16 17.87 5.36
CA ASN A 115 4.51 19.10 4.64
C ASN A 115 5.78 19.77 5.20
N ALA A 116 5.93 19.79 6.52
CA ALA A 116 7.13 20.33 7.16
C ALA A 116 8.38 19.52 6.77
N ALA A 117 8.31 18.19 6.80
CA ALA A 117 9.41 17.32 6.39
C ALA A 117 9.75 17.43 4.89
N CYS A 118 8.76 17.68 4.05
CA CYS A 118 8.96 17.86 2.62
C CYS A 118 9.62 19.21 2.26
N GLY A 119 9.60 20.20 3.18
CA GLY A 119 10.04 21.57 2.90
C GLY A 119 9.13 22.30 1.89
N GLY A 120 7.85 21.92 1.85
CA GLY A 120 6.87 22.31 0.84
C GLY A 120 5.78 21.24 0.68
N GLY A 121 4.99 21.28 -0.38
CA GLY A 121 3.98 20.26 -0.65
C GLY A 121 4.59 18.93 -1.14
N ILE A 122 4.01 17.80 -0.71
CA ILE A 122 4.43 16.46 -1.15
C ILE A 122 4.37 16.29 -2.68
N VAL A 123 3.52 17.08 -3.34
CA VAL A 123 3.36 17.14 -4.81
C VAL A 123 4.64 17.49 -5.56
N ASN A 124 5.61 18.13 -4.88
CA ASN A 124 6.89 18.52 -5.47
C ASN A 124 7.98 17.46 -5.31
N LYS A 125 7.69 16.33 -4.65
CA LYS A 125 8.63 15.21 -4.47
C LYS A 125 8.38 14.14 -5.53
N THR A 126 9.43 13.41 -5.90
CA THR A 126 9.22 12.17 -6.65
C THR A 126 8.53 11.13 -5.76
N PRO A 127 7.81 10.15 -6.33
CA PRO A 127 7.15 9.11 -5.53
C PRO A 127 8.10 8.36 -4.58
N SER A 128 9.33 8.10 -5.02
CA SER A 128 10.34 7.45 -4.17
C SER A 128 10.69 8.32 -2.96
N GLN A 129 11.02 9.60 -3.19
CA GLN A 129 11.36 10.53 -2.11
C GLN A 129 10.20 10.71 -1.13
N ALA A 130 8.98 10.81 -1.64
CA ALA A 130 7.78 10.89 -0.82
C ALA A 130 7.61 9.64 0.05
N ARG A 131 7.79 8.44 -0.51
CA ARG A 131 7.73 7.18 0.26
C ARG A 131 8.79 7.09 1.35
N ASP A 132 10.03 7.46 1.03
CA ASP A 132 11.12 7.39 2.00
C ASP A 132 10.83 8.31 3.19
N LEU A 133 10.39 9.54 2.93
CA LEU A 133 9.97 10.51 3.96
C LEU A 133 8.77 10.01 4.76
N ILE A 134 7.71 9.52 4.10
CA ILE A 134 6.53 8.96 4.78
C ILE A 134 6.94 7.81 5.68
N SER A 135 7.82 6.92 5.20
CA SER A 135 8.29 5.78 5.97
C SER A 135 9.07 6.21 7.21
N GLU A 136 9.95 7.20 7.09
CA GLU A 136 10.69 7.75 8.23
C GLU A 136 9.76 8.38 9.27
N LEU A 137 8.81 9.21 8.82
CA LEU A 137 7.82 9.85 9.70
C LEU A 137 6.90 8.83 10.38
N ALA A 138 6.47 7.81 9.63
CA ALA A 138 5.67 6.70 10.15
C ALA A 138 6.43 5.98 11.26
N GLU A 139 7.69 5.61 11.05
CA GLU A 139 8.53 4.97 12.08
C GLU A 139 8.67 5.84 13.34
N ASN A 140 8.88 7.14 13.18
CA ASN A 140 8.96 8.09 14.31
C ASN A 140 7.64 8.22 15.08
N SER A 141 6.50 8.05 14.39
CA SER A 141 5.17 8.15 15.00
C SER A 141 4.79 6.97 15.90
N ARG A 142 5.49 5.81 15.80
CA ARG A 142 5.25 4.63 16.66
C ARG A 142 5.34 4.96 18.15
N HIS A 143 6.12 5.96 18.50
CA HIS A 143 6.38 6.37 19.88
C HIS A 143 5.51 7.56 20.33
N TYR A 144 4.68 8.11 19.44
CA TYR A 144 3.95 9.36 19.68
C TYR A 144 2.56 9.17 20.31
N ASN A 145 2.22 7.97 20.78
CA ASN A 145 0.93 7.63 21.41
C ASN A 145 0.70 8.23 22.82
N GLY A 146 1.25 9.40 23.12
CA GLY A 146 0.99 10.07 24.39
C GLY A 146 1.65 11.42 24.53
N ARG A 147 1.09 12.46 23.88
CA ARG A 147 1.26 13.87 24.29
C ARG A 147 0.33 14.84 23.56
N SER A 148 -0.98 14.63 23.68
CA SER A 148 -1.93 15.75 23.72
C SER A 148 -2.22 16.08 25.19
N SER A 149 -1.34 16.90 25.78
CA SER A 149 -1.53 17.75 26.97
C SER A 149 -0.14 18.13 27.49
N SER A 150 0.17 19.43 27.49
CA SER A 150 1.41 20.04 28.04
C SER A 150 2.62 20.15 27.08
N ARG A 151 2.51 21.08 26.14
CA ARG A 151 3.61 22.02 25.85
C ARG A 151 3.05 23.45 25.81
N ARG A 152 2.62 23.95 26.97
CA ARG A 152 2.72 25.38 27.28
C ARG A 152 4.05 25.57 28.00
N VAL A 153 5.06 26.07 27.29
CA VAL A 153 6.25 26.69 27.90
C VAL A 153 6.70 27.79 26.94
N MET A 154 6.15 29.00 27.14
CA MET A 154 6.88 30.18 27.63
C MET A 154 7.97 30.65 26.66
N ALA A 155 7.61 31.60 25.79
CA ALA A 155 8.56 32.46 25.10
C ALA A 155 7.93 33.84 24.87
N ALA A 156 7.75 34.59 25.95
CA ALA A 156 7.56 36.04 25.91
C ALA A 156 7.78 36.60 27.31
N GLU A 157 9.04 36.88 27.65
CA GLU A 157 9.41 37.95 28.60
C GLU A 157 10.94 38.09 28.60
N SER A 158 11.44 38.93 27.71
CA SER A 158 12.77 39.55 27.83
C SER A 158 12.79 40.81 26.97
N ILE A 159 11.88 41.76 27.21
CA ILE A 159 12.06 43.16 26.80
C ILE A 159 11.41 44.06 27.89
N ASN A 160 12.19 45.06 28.33
CA ASN A 160 11.98 46.06 29.38
C ASN A 160 12.35 45.55 30.78
N ILE A 161 13.34 46.14 31.49
CA ILE A 161 13.53 47.57 31.70
C ILE A 161 15.03 47.91 31.80
N LEU A 162 15.50 48.80 30.90
CA LEU A 162 16.51 49.81 31.21
C LEU A 162 15.75 51.08 31.57
N ASN A 163 15.85 51.50 32.83
CA ASN A 163 15.84 52.88 33.36
C ASN A 163 15.69 52.83 34.88
#